data_AF-A0A6I9ZEG0-F1
#
_entry.id   AF-A0A6I9ZEG0-F1
#
_cell.length_a   1.000
_cell.length_b   1.000
_cell.length_c   1.000
_cell.angle_alpha   90.00
_cell.angle_beta   90.00
_cell.angle_gamma   90.00
#
_symmetry.space_group_name_H-M   'P 1'
#
loop_
_entity.id
_entity.type
_entity.pdbx_description
1 polymer ?
#
loop_
_entity_poly.entity_id
_entity_poly.type
_entity_poly.pdbx_seq_one_letter_code
_entity_poly.pdbx_strand_id
1 'polypeptide(L)'
;PLPAGLSARTFPAKLWRLVNSPRVRSVRWDRRAQGLLIDRSLLERELLSSGHAHGGRGHGPAPVPHTFRATQFRSFVRQLYRYGFHK
;
A
#
# COMPACT_ATOMS: atom_id res chain seq x y z
N PRO A 1 1.45 -14.05 -6.29
CA PRO A 1 2.49 -14.73 -5.49
C PRO A 1 3.54 -13.74 -4.94
N LEU A 2 3.94 -13.90 -3.68
CA LEU A 2 5.03 -13.13 -3.07
C LEU A 2 6.38 -13.70 -3.54
N PRO A 3 7.42 -12.87 -3.76
CA PRO A 3 8.77 -13.37 -4.00
C PRO A 3 9.20 -14.33 -2.87
N ALA A 4 9.77 -15.47 -3.24
CA ALA A 4 10.24 -16.47 -2.28
C ALA A 4 11.26 -15.83 -1.31
N GLY A 5 11.03 -15.97 0.00
CA GLY A 5 11.88 -15.39 1.05
C GLY A 5 11.36 -14.10 1.69
N LEU A 6 10.27 -13.49 1.20
CA LEU A 6 9.68 -12.30 1.83
C LEU A 6 8.59 -12.66 2.86
N SER A 7 8.90 -12.48 4.14
CA SER A 7 7.91 -12.58 5.21
C SER A 7 6.76 -11.61 4.99
N ALA A 8 5.52 -12.10 4.95
CA ALA A 8 4.31 -11.33 4.61
C ALA A 8 4.08 -10.06 5.46
N ARG A 9 4.73 -9.98 6.65
CA ARG A 9 4.65 -8.85 7.58
C ARG A 9 5.67 -7.73 7.29
N THR A 10 6.68 -7.98 6.47
CA THR A 10 7.74 -7.02 6.13
C THR A 10 7.23 -5.92 5.18
N PHE A 11 7.88 -4.77 5.21
CA PHE A 11 7.53 -3.64 4.34
C PHE A 11 7.56 -4.00 2.84
N PRO A 12 8.57 -4.70 2.30
CA PRO A 12 8.60 -5.04 0.88
C PRO A 12 7.46 -5.97 0.47
N ALA A 13 7.13 -6.97 1.29
CA ALA A 13 6.00 -7.87 1.04
C ALA A 13 4.64 -7.14 1.04
N LYS A 14 4.50 -6.16 1.95
CA LYS A 14 3.32 -5.29 2.02
C LYS A 14 3.25 -4.36 0.82
N LEU A 15 4.35 -3.73 0.44
CA LEU A 15 4.44 -2.87 -0.73
C LEU A 15 4.11 -3.63 -2.01
N TRP A 16 4.68 -4.83 -2.18
CA TRP A 16 4.37 -5.69 -3.33
C TRP A 16 2.87 -5.99 -3.45
N ARG A 17 2.22 -6.39 -2.35
CA ARG A 17 0.77 -6.64 -2.35
C ARG A 17 -0.04 -5.38 -2.59
N LEU A 18 0.41 -4.25 -2.07
CA LEU A 18 -0.24 -2.95 -2.25
C LEU A 18 -0.27 -2.55 -3.74
N VAL A 19 0.89 -2.61 -4.39
CA VAL A 19 1.05 -2.22 -5.81
C VAL A 19 0.35 -3.19 -6.76
N ASN A 20 0.32 -4.47 -6.42
CA ASN A 20 -0.34 -5.50 -7.22
C ASN A 20 -1.83 -5.68 -6.88
N SER A 21 -2.39 -4.87 -5.98
CA SER A 21 -3.81 -4.97 -5.62
C SER A 21 -4.65 -4.15 -6.61
N PRO A 22 -5.64 -4.73 -7.30
CA PRO A 22 -6.52 -3.99 -8.21
C PRO A 22 -7.40 -2.95 -7.50
N ARG A 23 -7.41 -2.97 -6.16
CA ARG A 23 -8.23 -2.12 -5.30
C ARG A 23 -7.50 -0.86 -4.84
N VAL A 24 -6.19 -0.81 -5.06
CA VAL A 24 -5.35 0.32 -4.68
C VAL A 24 -4.90 0.97 -5.98
N ARG A 25 -5.45 2.15 -6.27
CA ARG A 25 -5.09 2.90 -7.49
C ARG A 25 -4.07 3.98 -7.21
N SER A 26 -3.82 4.25 -5.94
CA SER A 26 -2.88 5.25 -5.45
C SER A 26 -1.42 4.88 -5.65
N VAL A 27 -1.08 3.59 -5.67
CA VAL A 27 0.29 3.13 -5.93
C VAL A 27 0.28 2.18 -7.11
N ARG A 28 1.09 2.48 -8.13
CA ARG A 28 1.21 1.65 -9.34
C ARG A 28 2.64 1.64 -9.85
N TRP A 29 2.98 0.61 -10.60
CA TRP A 29 4.21 0.60 -11.38
C TRP A 29 4.18 1.69 -12.46
N ASP A 30 5.33 2.29 -12.72
CA ASP A 30 5.51 3.09 -13.93
C ASP A 30 5.40 2.22 -15.20
N ARG A 31 5.35 2.83 -16.38
CA ARG A 31 5.20 2.09 -17.64
C ARG A 31 6.33 1.10 -17.91
N ARG A 32 7.51 1.29 -17.31
CA ARG A 32 8.67 0.41 -17.48
C ARG A 32 8.84 -0.59 -16.35
N ALA A 33 7.96 -0.58 -15.33
CA ALA A 33 8.08 -1.36 -14.10
C ALA A 33 9.43 -1.21 -13.37
N GLN A 34 10.07 -0.04 -13.52
CA GLN A 34 11.34 0.33 -12.87
C GLN A 34 11.12 1.21 -11.63
N GLY A 35 9.95 1.86 -11.51
CA GLY A 35 9.64 2.77 -10.43
C GLY A 35 8.19 2.69 -9.96
N LEU A 36 7.91 3.32 -8.83
CA LEU A 36 6.57 3.39 -8.24
C LEU A 36 6.02 4.81 -8.37
N LEU A 37 4.85 4.91 -9.00
CA LEU A 37 4.03 6.11 -9.02
C LEU A 37 3.11 6.08 -7.80
N ILE A 38 3.23 7.09 -6.94
CA ILE A 38 2.45 7.21 -5.71
C ILE A 38 1.66 8.52 -5.76
N ASP A 39 0.34 8.41 -5.88
CA ASP A 39 -0.58 9.52 -5.69
C ASP A 39 -0.85 9.69 -4.19
N ARG A 40 -0.25 10.72 -3.60
CA ARG A 40 -0.36 11.00 -2.16
C ARG A 40 -1.82 11.20 -1.73
N SER A 41 -2.56 12.02 -2.46
CA SER A 41 -3.93 12.40 -2.10
C SER A 41 -4.88 11.22 -2.17
N LEU A 42 -4.66 10.31 -3.13
CA LEU A 42 -5.42 9.08 -3.24
C LEU A 42 -4.96 8.03 -2.22
N LEU A 43 -3.66 7.95 -1.94
CA LEU A 43 -3.10 7.01 -0.96
C LEU A 43 -3.58 7.34 0.45
N GLU A 44 -3.57 8.62 0.83
CA GLU A 44 -4.11 9.08 2.10
C GLU A 44 -5.61 8.76 2.19
N ARG A 45 -6.39 8.94 1.13
CA ARG A 45 -7.82 8.53 1.11
C ARG A 45 -7.99 7.02 1.23
N GLU A 46 -7.29 6.21 0.44
CA GLU A 46 -7.42 4.74 0.48
C GLU A 46 -6.93 4.15 1.82
N LEU A 47 -5.85 4.67 2.41
CA LEU A 47 -5.32 4.20 3.70
C LEU A 47 -6.10 4.76 4.91
N LEU A 48 -6.45 6.05 4.91
CA LEU A 48 -7.16 6.68 6.04
C LEU A 48 -8.66 6.36 6.02
N SER A 49 -9.32 6.37 4.85
CA SER A 49 -10.74 5.98 4.75
C SER A 49 -10.94 4.48 4.99
N SER A 50 -9.96 3.62 4.67
CA SER A 50 -10.02 2.20 5.06
C SER A 50 -9.79 1.96 6.56
N GLY A 51 -9.31 2.97 7.31
CA GLY A 51 -9.21 2.96 8.77
C GLY A 51 -10.54 3.22 9.50
N HIS A 52 -11.52 3.81 8.81
CA HIS A 52 -12.86 4.11 9.37
C HIS A 52 -13.88 2.97 9.13
N ALA A 53 -13.54 1.93 8.36
CA ALA A 53 -14.46 0.84 8.03
C ALA A 53 -14.43 -0.35 9.04
N HIS A 54 -13.95 -0.14 10.27
CA HIS A 54 -13.94 -1.18 11.31
C HIS A 54 -15.11 -1.04 12.31
N GLY A 55 -16.25 -0.50 11.87
CA GLY A 55 -17.41 -0.26 12.75
C GLY A 55 -18.79 -0.38 12.10
N GLY A 56 -18.92 -0.92 10.88
CA GLY A 56 -20.23 -1.04 10.25
C GLY A 56 -20.30 -2.18 9.25
N ARG A 57 -21.15 -3.17 9.55
CA ARG A 57 -21.68 -4.11 8.56
C ARG A 57 -22.18 -3.32 7.36
N GLY A 58 -21.49 -3.40 6.23
CA GLY A 58 -21.91 -2.80 4.98
C GLY A 58 -21.43 -3.67 3.82
N HIS A 59 -22.38 -4.16 3.04
CA HIS A 59 -22.20 -4.96 1.84
C HIS A 59 -21.43 -4.15 0.77
N GLY A 60 -20.10 -4.15 0.85
CA GLY A 60 -19.19 -3.50 -0.08
C GLY A 60 -17.93 -4.36 -0.26
N PRO A 61 -17.15 -4.17 -1.35
CA PRO A 61 -16.05 -5.06 -1.70
C PRO A 61 -15.07 -5.21 -0.53
N ALA A 62 -14.94 -6.45 -0.04
CA ALA A 62 -14.28 -6.87 1.20
C ALA A 62 -13.02 -6.04 1.51
N PRO A 63 -12.76 -5.47 2.70
CA PRO A 63 -11.66 -4.53 2.97
C PRO A 63 -10.28 -5.03 2.51
N VAL A 64 -9.40 -4.12 2.06
CA VAL A 64 -8.05 -4.50 1.60
C VAL A 64 -7.32 -5.06 2.82
N PRO A 65 -6.85 -6.32 2.79
CA PRO A 65 -6.35 -6.97 4.01
C PRO A 65 -5.10 -6.24 4.50
N HIS A 66 -5.28 -5.42 5.54
CA HIS A 66 -4.31 -4.95 6.54
C HIS A 66 -2.87 -4.75 6.06
N THR A 67 -2.68 -4.15 4.88
CA THR A 67 -1.36 -4.16 4.24
C THR A 67 -0.47 -3.10 4.88
N PHE A 68 -1.01 -1.95 5.27
CA PHE A 68 -0.30 -0.92 6.02
C PHE A 68 -1.14 -0.42 7.19
N ARG A 69 -0.62 -0.59 8.41
CA ARG A 69 -1.11 0.10 9.62
C ARG A 69 -0.43 1.48 9.74
N ALA A 70 -0.22 2.15 8.61
CA ALA A 70 0.42 3.45 8.59
C ALA A 70 -0.69 4.51 8.58
N THR A 71 -0.89 5.17 9.71
CA THR A 71 -1.78 6.32 9.88
C THR A 71 -1.26 7.59 9.19
N GLN A 72 -0.04 7.57 8.64
CA GLN A 72 0.61 8.76 8.08
C GLN A 72 1.49 8.42 6.87
N PHE A 73 1.31 9.16 5.76
CA PHE A 73 2.08 9.05 4.52
C PHE A 73 3.61 9.18 4.74
N ARG A 74 4.03 10.04 5.68
CA ARG A 74 5.45 10.22 6.03
C ARG A 74 6.13 8.93 6.48
N SER A 75 5.41 8.07 7.21
CA SER A 75 5.93 6.77 7.64
C SER A 75 6.14 5.81 6.47
N PHE A 76 5.28 5.88 5.46
CA PHE A 76 5.40 5.11 4.23
C PHE A 76 6.63 5.57 3.40
N VAL A 77 6.79 6.88 3.21
CA VAL A 77 7.94 7.46 2.50
C VAL A 77 9.26 7.15 3.21
N ARG A 78 9.31 7.23 4.54
CA ARG A 78 10.51 6.87 5.30
C ARG A 78 10.91 5.41 5.10
N GLN A 79 9.94 4.50 5.02
CA GLN A 79 10.23 3.10 4.73
C GLN A 79 10.74 2.94 3.29
N LEU A 80 10.18 3.64 2.31
CA LEU A 80 10.72 3.64 0.94
C LEU A 80 12.21 4.03 0.92
N TYR A 81 12.58 5.15 1.56
CA TYR A 81 13.99 5.55 1.66
C TYR A 81 14.87 4.51 2.36
N ARG A 82 14.35 3.87 3.43
CA ARG A 82 15.09 2.82 4.16
C ARG A 82 15.40 1.60 3.30
N TYR A 83 14.56 1.31 2.31
CA TYR A 83 14.74 0.21 1.37
C TYR A 83 15.38 0.65 0.04
N GLY A 84 15.96 1.85 -0.04
CA GLY A 84 16.75 2.32 -1.19
C GLY A 84 15.95 2.99 -2.31
N PHE A 85 14.64 3.20 -2.14
CA PHE A 85 13.87 4.01 -3.08
C PHE A 85 14.24 5.47 -2.95
N HIS A 86 14.39 6.13 -4.10
CA HIS A 86 14.64 7.56 -4.22
C HIS A 86 13.58 8.16 -5.16
N LYS A 87 13.38 9.47 -5.05
CA LYS A 87 12.39 10.21 -5.86
C LYS A 87 12.99 10.61 -7.21
#